data_AF-A0A812UVQ6-F1
#
_entry.id   AF-A0A812UVQ6-F1
#
_cell.length_a   1.000
_cell.length_b   1.000
_cell.length_c   1.000
_cell.angle_alpha   90.00
_cell.angle_beta   90.00
_cell.angle_gamma   90.00
#
_symmetry.space_group_name_H-M   'P 1'
#
loop_
_entity.id
_entity.type
_entity.pdbx_description
1 polymer ?
#
loop_
_entity_poly.entity_id
_entity_poly.type
_entity_poly.pdbx_seq_one_letter_code
_entity_poly.pdbx_strand_id
1 'polypeptide(L)'
;MPDLGSCGNACCLADLDLSMDPAEAYSHTLSVLKGLQDVGYSYVTGGDPEHDHVLFDDPHPGDDLRDFNITTPKPFKYLFQGRHDAPKYKGPNGDILNFAIYESGAGSVLRMFSISRIHGAVGDYGQNYKTLHFLSDKLTSKEPTRVHGCGLPIASSAAAPPSTSDPAKQSSSSVCGASPSEVPDCDRPDLGSCGNACCMAELDLSMEPEAAYAQALDVLKSLKDDGYRYVTGGDPNPGDDLRHYNFTKPESFQFIFQGRHDSPKYSGPNADILDFTIYGSGSGSVLRMFSISRIHGALGDHGQNYKTLSFMAEKLDASKKPVPKHG
;
A
#
# COMPACT_ATOMS: atom_id res chain seq x y z
N MET A 1 -2.51 19.93 3.70
CA MET A 1 -1.58 20.03 2.55
C MET A 1 -1.95 18.91 1.58
N PRO A 2 -1.54 18.93 0.30
CA PRO A 2 -1.68 17.75 -0.56
C PRO A 2 -0.77 16.61 -0.07
N ASP A 3 -1.14 15.36 -0.34
CA ASP A 3 -0.22 14.23 -0.17
C ASP A 3 0.72 14.14 -1.37
N LEU A 4 2.02 14.34 -1.16
CA LEU A 4 3.01 14.28 -2.25
C LEU A 4 3.69 12.92 -2.33
N GLY A 5 2.90 11.85 -2.42
CA GLY A 5 3.45 10.50 -2.59
C GLY A 5 3.96 9.88 -1.30
N SER A 6 3.22 10.02 -0.19
CA SER A 6 3.65 9.42 1.08
C SER A 6 3.86 7.91 0.95
N CYS A 7 3.01 7.21 0.18
CA CYS A 7 3.14 5.79 -0.10
C CYS A 7 3.86 5.49 -1.43
N GLY A 8 4.80 6.34 -1.88
CA GLY A 8 5.35 6.25 -3.24
C GLY A 8 4.35 6.66 -4.34
N ASN A 9 3.08 6.81 -3.97
CA ASN A 9 1.97 7.37 -4.72
C ASN A 9 1.03 8.05 -3.72
N ALA A 10 0.06 8.84 -4.18
CA ALA A 10 -0.84 9.54 -3.27
C ALA A 10 -1.74 8.56 -2.51
N CYS A 11 -1.70 8.62 -1.17
CA CYS A 11 -2.45 7.74 -0.28
C CYS A 11 -2.97 8.48 0.96
N CYS A 12 -3.90 7.88 1.70
CA CYS A 12 -4.32 8.36 3.01
C CYS A 12 -4.79 7.17 3.86
N LEU A 13 -4.28 7.10 5.09
CA LEU A 13 -4.71 6.18 6.15
C LEU A 13 -5.35 6.98 7.26
N ALA A 14 -6.56 6.63 7.66
CA ALA A 14 -7.27 7.28 8.76
C ALA A 14 -8.06 6.27 9.60
N ASP A 15 -8.16 6.53 10.90
CA ASP A 15 -8.93 5.74 11.86
C ASP A 15 -10.20 6.51 12.26
N LEU A 16 -11.35 5.82 12.31
CA LEU A 16 -12.65 6.37 12.68
C LEU A 16 -13.24 5.61 13.87
N ASP A 17 -13.50 6.32 14.98
CA ASP A 17 -14.12 5.74 16.17
C ASP A 17 -15.64 5.55 16.00
N LEU A 18 -16.07 4.30 16.03
CA LEU A 18 -17.46 3.89 15.90
C LEU A 18 -18.02 3.47 17.26
N SER A 19 -19.16 4.04 17.64
CA SER A 19 -19.86 3.74 18.89
C SER A 19 -20.73 2.48 18.78
N MET A 20 -20.23 1.45 18.11
CA MET A 20 -20.92 0.19 17.84
C MET A 20 -19.92 -0.97 17.88
N ASP A 21 -20.40 -2.18 18.11
CA ASP A 21 -19.54 -3.36 18.12
C ASP A 21 -18.97 -3.64 16.71
N PRO A 22 -17.89 -4.44 16.59
CA PRO A 22 -17.28 -4.69 15.29
C PRO A 22 -18.21 -5.27 14.23
N ALA A 23 -19.17 -6.12 14.61
CA ALA A 23 -20.07 -6.78 13.65
C ALA A 23 -21.14 -5.81 13.13
N GLU A 24 -21.65 -4.95 14.02
CA GLU A 24 -22.52 -3.85 13.64
C GLU A 24 -21.77 -2.84 12.75
N ALA A 25 -20.53 -2.47 13.12
CA ALA A 25 -19.66 -1.60 12.33
C ALA A 25 -19.46 -2.13 10.91
N TYR A 26 -19.11 -3.41 10.78
CA TYR A 26 -18.92 -4.06 9.48
C TYR A 26 -20.20 -4.00 8.62
N SER A 27 -21.33 -4.41 9.20
CA SER A 27 -22.62 -4.42 8.50
C SER A 27 -23.05 -3.01 8.08
N HIS A 28 -22.84 -2.03 8.96
CA HIS A 28 -23.17 -0.63 8.70
C HIS A 28 -22.28 -0.05 7.59
N THR A 29 -20.95 -0.27 7.64
CA THR A 29 -20.03 0.19 6.61
C THR A 29 -20.34 -0.41 5.24
N LEU A 30 -20.64 -1.71 5.18
CA LEU A 30 -21.07 -2.34 3.93
C LEU A 30 -22.37 -1.77 3.39
N SER A 31 -23.36 -1.52 4.27
CA SER A 31 -24.63 -0.91 3.87
C SER A 31 -24.41 0.48 3.28
N VAL A 32 -23.52 1.28 3.89
CA VAL A 32 -23.18 2.62 3.39
C VAL A 32 -22.47 2.52 2.04
N LEU A 33 -21.45 1.66 1.89
CA LEU A 33 -20.74 1.50 0.61
C LEU A 33 -21.68 1.08 -0.52
N LYS A 34 -22.60 0.12 -0.25
CA LYS A 34 -23.62 -0.31 -1.22
C LYS A 34 -24.60 0.81 -1.59
N GLY A 35 -24.86 1.73 -0.67
CA GLY A 35 -25.74 2.89 -0.89
C GLY A 35 -25.07 4.07 -1.61
N LEU A 36 -23.76 4.03 -1.86
CA LEU A 36 -22.97 5.12 -2.46
C LEU A 36 -22.45 4.80 -3.88
N GLN A 37 -23.04 3.80 -4.53
CA GLN A 37 -22.66 3.38 -5.89
C GLN A 37 -22.86 4.48 -6.94
N ASP A 38 -23.89 5.30 -6.78
CA ASP A 38 -24.21 6.43 -7.65
C ASP A 38 -23.14 7.53 -7.61
N VAL A 39 -22.44 7.65 -6.49
CA VAL A 39 -21.31 8.57 -6.29
C VAL A 39 -19.96 7.87 -6.37
N GLY A 40 -19.91 6.65 -6.91
CA GLY A 40 -18.69 5.97 -7.32
C GLY A 40 -18.04 5.08 -6.27
N TYR A 41 -18.66 4.87 -5.10
CA TYR A 41 -18.14 3.92 -4.11
C TYR A 41 -18.67 2.52 -4.40
N SER A 42 -17.81 1.52 -4.25
CA SER A 42 -18.22 0.13 -4.34
C SER A 42 -17.50 -0.74 -3.31
N TYR A 43 -18.20 -1.78 -2.89
CA TYR A 43 -17.63 -2.89 -2.14
C TYR A 43 -17.06 -3.90 -3.15
N VAL A 44 -15.86 -4.42 -2.88
CA VAL A 44 -15.19 -5.39 -3.75
C VAL A 44 -15.28 -6.76 -3.07
N THR A 45 -15.95 -7.71 -3.74
CA THR A 45 -16.02 -9.11 -3.31
C THR A 45 -15.07 -9.92 -4.18
N GLY A 46 -13.92 -10.36 -3.66
CA GLY A 46 -12.95 -11.08 -4.48
C GLY A 46 -12.35 -10.21 -5.59
N GLY A 47 -11.42 -10.77 -6.37
CA GLY A 47 -10.56 -10.07 -7.33
C GLY A 47 -11.25 -9.15 -8.36
N ASP A 48 -10.43 -8.49 -9.17
CA ASP A 48 -10.84 -7.47 -10.14
C ASP A 48 -12.05 -7.93 -10.99
N PRO A 49 -13.23 -7.27 -10.91
CA PRO A 49 -14.46 -7.75 -11.53
C PRO A 49 -14.42 -7.79 -13.07
N GLU A 50 -13.43 -7.15 -13.71
CA GLU A 50 -13.20 -7.27 -15.16
C GLU A 50 -12.48 -8.57 -15.56
N HIS A 51 -11.97 -9.35 -14.60
CA HIS A 51 -11.17 -10.55 -14.83
C HIS A 51 -11.63 -11.77 -14.01
N ASP A 52 -12.85 -11.74 -13.46
CA ASP A 52 -13.47 -12.81 -12.67
C ASP A 52 -13.88 -14.07 -13.46
N HIS A 53 -13.32 -14.22 -14.65
CA HIS A 53 -13.37 -15.45 -15.41
C HIS A 53 -11.94 -15.93 -15.60
N VAL A 54 -11.55 -16.97 -14.84
CA VAL A 54 -10.77 -18.15 -15.26
C VAL A 54 -9.87 -18.66 -14.12
N LEU A 55 -10.25 -19.85 -13.63
CA LEU A 55 -9.40 -20.97 -13.17
C LEU A 55 -8.37 -20.67 -12.06
N PHE A 56 -8.75 -20.89 -10.80
CA PHE A 56 -8.12 -21.77 -9.80
C PHE A 56 -8.96 -21.63 -8.51
N ASP A 57 -9.09 -22.69 -7.72
CA ASP A 57 -9.87 -22.73 -6.47
C ASP A 57 -9.67 -21.45 -5.63
N ASP A 58 -10.72 -20.64 -5.53
CA ASP A 58 -10.65 -19.25 -5.08
C ASP A 58 -10.35 -19.12 -3.57
N PRO A 59 -9.16 -18.66 -3.12
CA PRO A 59 -8.85 -18.53 -1.71
C PRO A 59 -8.80 -17.04 -1.35
N HIS A 60 -9.85 -16.28 -1.69
CA HIS A 60 -10.03 -14.99 -1.02
C HIS A 60 -10.42 -15.28 0.43
N PRO A 61 -9.61 -14.86 1.43
CA PRO A 61 -10.02 -14.98 2.81
C PRO A 61 -11.34 -14.21 3.01
N GLY A 62 -12.26 -14.81 3.76
CA GLY A 62 -13.49 -14.12 4.11
C GLY A 62 -13.21 -12.89 4.97
N ASP A 63 -14.11 -11.91 4.91
CA ASP A 63 -13.93 -10.65 5.61
C ASP A 63 -13.87 -10.82 7.13
N ASP A 64 -14.56 -11.83 7.66
CA ASP A 64 -14.69 -12.11 9.08
C ASP A 64 -13.48 -12.85 9.61
N LEU A 65 -12.74 -12.18 10.49
CA LEU A 65 -11.52 -12.70 11.07
C LEU A 65 -11.67 -13.21 12.51
N ARG A 66 -12.89 -13.22 13.05
CA ARG A 66 -13.12 -13.51 14.48
C ARG A 66 -12.65 -14.92 14.87
N ASP A 67 -12.71 -15.86 13.94
CA ASP A 67 -12.26 -17.25 14.16
C ASP A 67 -10.73 -17.39 14.26
N PHE A 68 -9.96 -16.39 13.81
CA PHE A 68 -8.49 -16.40 13.88
C PHE A 68 -7.92 -15.88 15.21
N ASN A 69 -8.77 -15.34 16.09
CA ASN A 69 -8.39 -14.84 17.42
C ASN A 69 -7.15 -13.91 17.41
N ILE A 70 -7.13 -12.97 16.47
CA ILE A 70 -6.03 -12.02 16.30
C ILE A 70 -6.02 -11.06 17.49
N THR A 71 -4.86 -10.91 18.12
CA THR A 71 -4.67 -10.02 19.28
C THR A 71 -3.52 -9.03 19.12
N THR A 72 -2.70 -9.19 18.07
CA THR A 72 -1.49 -8.36 17.83
C THR A 72 -1.35 -8.10 16.33
N PRO A 73 -0.97 -6.88 15.88
CA PRO A 73 -0.74 -5.67 16.68
C PRO A 73 -2.04 -5.04 17.19
N LYS A 74 -3.18 -5.35 16.57
CA LYS A 74 -4.52 -4.93 16.98
C LYS A 74 -5.50 -6.11 16.88
N PRO A 75 -6.59 -6.12 17.67
CA PRO A 75 -7.58 -7.18 17.66
C PRO A 75 -8.54 -7.02 16.47
N PHE A 76 -8.02 -7.16 15.25
CA PHE A 76 -8.81 -7.07 14.03
C PHE A 76 -9.87 -8.16 13.96
N LYS A 77 -11.11 -7.76 13.63
CA LYS A 77 -12.27 -8.64 13.51
C LYS A 77 -12.79 -8.72 12.08
N TYR A 78 -12.61 -7.66 11.29
CA TYR A 78 -13.00 -7.64 9.89
C TYR A 78 -11.95 -6.96 9.04
N LEU A 79 -11.65 -7.52 7.87
CA LEU A 79 -10.85 -6.89 6.81
C LEU A 79 -11.59 -7.02 5.49
N PHE A 80 -11.71 -5.94 4.74
CA PHE A 80 -12.45 -5.96 3.49
C PHE A 80 -12.01 -4.82 2.57
N GLN A 81 -12.30 -4.96 1.28
CA GLN A 81 -11.88 -4.01 0.26
C GLN A 81 -13.06 -3.30 -0.37
N GLY A 82 -12.83 -2.07 -0.79
CA GLY A 82 -13.72 -1.30 -1.61
C GLY A 82 -12.95 -0.52 -2.67
N ARG A 83 -13.67 0.36 -3.34
CA ARG A 83 -13.16 1.15 -4.44
C ARG A 83 -13.89 2.49 -4.50
N HIS A 84 -13.20 3.52 -4.97
CA HIS A 84 -13.81 4.79 -5.29
C HIS A 84 -13.44 5.24 -6.71
N ASP A 85 -14.45 5.28 -7.58
CA ASP A 85 -14.34 5.75 -8.95
C ASP A 85 -14.80 7.21 -9.06
N ALA A 86 -13.84 8.13 -9.00
CA ALA A 86 -14.11 9.53 -9.25
C ALA A 86 -14.65 9.72 -10.69
N PRO A 87 -15.47 10.75 -10.96
CA PRO A 87 -16.08 10.94 -12.29
C PRO A 87 -15.08 10.94 -13.46
N LYS A 88 -13.85 11.43 -13.22
CA LYS A 88 -12.75 11.46 -14.20
C LYS A 88 -11.94 10.16 -14.25
N TYR A 89 -11.93 9.38 -13.18
CA TYR A 89 -11.04 8.23 -12.99
C TYR A 89 -11.86 7.02 -12.57
N LYS A 90 -12.20 6.17 -13.55
CA LYS A 90 -13.05 4.99 -13.38
C LYS A 90 -12.30 3.70 -13.74
N GLY A 91 -12.82 2.55 -13.33
CA GLY A 91 -12.42 1.23 -13.87
C GLY A 91 -11.02 0.79 -13.44
N PRO A 92 -9.97 0.82 -14.26
CA PRO A 92 -8.63 0.46 -13.77
C PRO A 92 -7.95 1.58 -12.96
N ASN A 93 -8.47 2.82 -13.00
CA ASN A 93 -7.78 4.03 -12.50
C ASN A 93 -8.36 4.62 -11.20
N GLY A 94 -9.55 4.22 -10.76
CA GLY A 94 -10.11 4.67 -9.48
C GLY A 94 -9.35 4.11 -8.27
N ASP A 95 -9.55 4.74 -7.12
CA ASP A 95 -8.77 4.51 -5.91
C ASP A 95 -9.12 3.15 -5.29
N ILE A 96 -8.12 2.49 -4.70
CA ILE A 96 -8.31 1.30 -3.88
C ILE A 96 -8.65 1.75 -2.46
N LEU A 97 -9.72 1.20 -1.89
CA LEU A 97 -10.06 1.39 -0.49
C LEU A 97 -9.84 0.10 0.27
N ASN A 98 -9.05 0.11 1.34
CA ASN A 98 -8.93 -1.05 2.24
C ASN A 98 -9.45 -0.67 3.62
N PHE A 99 -10.14 -1.61 4.25
CA PHE A 99 -10.80 -1.42 5.52
C PHE A 99 -10.39 -2.49 6.50
N ALA A 100 -10.15 -2.08 7.75
CA ALA A 100 -9.99 -2.98 8.87
C ALA A 100 -10.80 -2.49 10.07
N ILE A 101 -11.50 -3.40 10.74
CA ILE A 101 -12.26 -3.10 11.94
C ILE A 101 -11.63 -3.86 13.11
N TYR A 102 -11.34 -3.14 14.19
CA TYR A 102 -10.83 -3.72 15.42
C TYR A 102 -11.58 -3.21 16.65
N GLU A 103 -11.60 -4.03 17.70
CA GLU A 103 -12.21 -3.66 18.98
C GLU A 103 -11.44 -2.52 19.66
N SER A 104 -12.17 -1.53 20.18
CA SER A 104 -11.59 -0.43 20.95
C SER A 104 -12.57 0.02 22.05
N GLY A 105 -12.24 -0.30 23.30
CA GLY A 105 -13.08 0.03 24.44
C GLY A 105 -14.48 -0.58 24.34
N ALA A 106 -15.50 0.27 24.41
CA ALA A 106 -16.91 -0.13 24.31
C ALA A 106 -17.47 -0.15 22.86
N GLY A 107 -16.63 0.15 21.87
CA GLY A 107 -17.02 0.17 20.47
C GLY A 107 -15.94 -0.45 19.58
N SER A 108 -15.78 0.13 18.40
CA SER A 108 -14.81 -0.32 17.40
C SER A 108 -14.13 0.86 16.72
N VAL A 109 -13.01 0.59 16.07
CA VAL A 109 -12.37 1.53 15.16
C VAL A 109 -12.45 0.95 13.76
N LEU A 110 -12.92 1.77 12.83
CA LEU A 110 -12.78 1.53 11.39
C LEU A 110 -11.51 2.23 10.90
N ARG A 111 -10.49 1.44 10.60
CA ARG A 111 -9.32 1.88 9.83
C ARG A 111 -9.67 1.88 8.36
N MET A 112 -9.43 2.99 7.70
CA MET A 112 -9.68 3.20 6.27
C MET A 112 -8.39 3.64 5.60
N PHE A 113 -8.05 2.98 4.49
CA PHE A 113 -6.93 3.34 3.64
C PHE A 113 -7.44 3.61 2.23
N SER A 114 -6.94 4.67 1.60
CA SER A 114 -7.20 5.02 0.21
C SER A 114 -5.87 5.22 -0.50
N ILE A 115 -5.67 4.60 -1.65
CA ILE A 115 -4.49 4.81 -2.49
C ILE A 115 -4.89 4.95 -3.96
N SER A 116 -4.24 5.88 -4.65
CA SER A 116 -4.48 6.09 -6.07
C SER A 116 -3.91 4.95 -6.91
N ARG A 117 -4.67 4.50 -7.92
CA ARG A 117 -4.20 3.55 -8.94
C ARG A 117 -3.59 4.24 -10.16
N ILE A 118 -3.61 5.57 -10.20
CA ILE A 118 -3.03 6.33 -11.30
C ILE A 118 -1.52 6.28 -11.13
N HIS A 119 -0.84 5.73 -12.14
CA HIS A 119 0.61 5.75 -12.23
C HIS A 119 1.09 7.20 -12.05
N GLY A 120 2.12 7.41 -11.23
CA GLY A 120 2.74 8.73 -11.11
C GLY A 120 1.88 9.82 -10.46
N ALA A 121 0.82 9.48 -9.71
CA ALA A 121 0.00 10.48 -9.04
C ALA A 121 0.70 11.08 -7.80
N VAL A 122 1.60 12.03 -8.04
CA VAL A 122 2.21 12.88 -6.99
C VAL A 122 1.31 14.06 -6.71
N GLY A 123 0.64 14.04 -5.55
CA GLY A 123 -0.32 15.08 -5.22
C GLY A 123 -1.71 14.73 -5.71
N ASP A 124 -2.56 14.29 -4.78
CA ASP A 124 -3.99 14.09 -5.03
C ASP A 124 -4.84 15.32 -4.67
N TYR A 125 -4.21 16.44 -4.28
CA TYR A 125 -4.89 17.62 -3.74
C TYR A 125 -5.84 17.30 -2.58
N GLY A 126 -5.53 16.26 -1.80
CA GLY A 126 -6.33 15.77 -0.68
C GLY A 126 -7.50 14.87 -1.09
N GLN A 127 -7.55 14.37 -2.33
CA GLN A 127 -8.65 13.51 -2.79
C GLN A 127 -8.81 12.23 -1.98
N ASN A 128 -7.72 11.54 -1.62
CA ASN A 128 -7.80 10.34 -0.80
C ASN A 128 -8.37 10.68 0.59
N TYR A 129 -7.92 11.78 1.21
CA TYR A 129 -8.51 12.23 2.47
C TYR A 129 -9.99 12.59 2.32
N LYS A 130 -10.35 13.31 1.26
CA LYS A 130 -11.75 13.68 0.99
C LYS A 130 -12.63 12.44 0.78
N THR A 131 -12.10 11.41 0.13
CA THR A 131 -12.77 10.12 -0.05
C THR A 131 -13.08 9.48 1.31
N LEU A 132 -12.08 9.39 2.19
CA LEU A 132 -12.28 8.82 3.53
C LEU A 132 -13.18 9.69 4.43
N HIS A 133 -13.03 11.01 4.35
CA HIS A 133 -13.87 11.95 5.11
C HIS A 133 -15.33 11.87 4.68
N PHE A 134 -15.60 11.83 3.37
CA PHE A 134 -16.97 11.69 2.88
C PHE A 134 -17.62 10.39 3.38
N LEU A 135 -16.88 9.28 3.37
CA LEU A 135 -17.37 8.03 3.94
C LEU A 135 -17.64 8.15 5.45
N SER A 136 -16.74 8.81 6.19
CA SER A 136 -16.91 9.09 7.62
C SER A 136 -18.18 9.89 7.93
N ASP A 137 -18.47 10.91 7.11
CA ASP A 137 -19.68 11.73 7.24
C ASP A 137 -20.95 10.90 7.10
N LYS A 138 -20.92 9.87 6.23
CA LYS A 138 -22.04 8.93 6.04
C LYS A 138 -22.18 7.90 7.15
N LEU A 139 -21.09 7.60 7.86
CA LEU A 139 -21.09 6.59 8.94
C LEU A 139 -21.46 7.20 10.30
N THR A 140 -20.80 8.29 10.70
CA THR A 140 -20.94 8.81 12.08
C THR A 140 -20.94 10.33 12.21
N SER A 141 -20.77 11.06 11.09
CA SER A 141 -20.61 12.53 11.09
C SER A 141 -19.42 13.03 11.93
N LYS A 142 -18.52 12.13 12.36
CA LYS A 142 -17.25 12.47 13.01
C LYS A 142 -16.17 12.63 11.95
N GLU A 143 -15.19 13.50 12.22
CA GLU A 143 -14.00 13.60 11.39
C GLU A 143 -13.08 12.41 11.66
N PRO A 144 -12.56 11.71 10.63
CA PRO A 144 -11.64 10.60 10.84
C PRO A 144 -10.25 11.11 11.25
N THR A 145 -9.62 10.41 12.19
CA THR A 145 -8.27 10.73 12.68
C THR A 145 -7.24 10.28 11.66
N ARG A 146 -6.49 11.23 11.10
CA ARG A 146 -5.44 10.95 10.11
C ARG A 146 -4.27 10.20 10.77
N VAL A 147 -3.84 9.11 10.15
CA VAL A 147 -2.73 8.26 10.60
C VAL A 147 -1.50 8.45 9.70
N HIS A 148 -1.67 8.39 8.38
CA HIS A 148 -0.57 8.48 7.41
C HIS A 148 -1.04 9.02 6.05
N GLY A 149 -0.17 9.66 5.26
CA GLY A 149 -0.46 10.08 3.87
C GLY A 149 -1.49 11.20 3.68
N CYS A 150 -2.34 11.52 4.65
CA CYS A 150 -3.48 12.45 4.47
C CYS A 150 -3.12 13.96 4.43
N GLY A 151 -2.00 14.33 3.79
CA GLY A 151 -1.60 15.72 3.63
C GLY A 151 -1.18 16.41 4.93
N LEU A 152 -0.77 15.62 5.92
CA LEU A 152 -0.12 16.08 7.15
C LEU A 152 1.38 16.32 6.90
N PRO A 153 2.04 17.23 7.63
CA PRO A 153 3.49 17.17 7.74
C PRO A 153 3.85 15.79 8.29
N ILE A 154 4.83 15.12 7.65
CA ILE A 154 5.28 13.78 8.02
C ILE A 154 5.61 13.80 9.52
N ALA A 155 4.75 13.21 10.35
CA ALA A 155 5.11 12.94 11.73
C ALA A 155 6.25 11.92 11.66
N SER A 156 7.38 12.24 12.30
CA SER A 156 8.52 11.35 12.41
C SER A 156 8.04 10.03 13.02
N SER A 157 7.85 9.02 12.18
CA SER A 157 7.58 7.65 12.62
C SER A 157 8.83 7.17 13.34
N ALA A 158 8.69 6.78 14.60
CA ALA A 158 9.76 6.12 15.33
C ALA A 158 10.12 4.85 14.55
N ALA A 159 11.35 4.79 14.04
CA ALA A 159 11.86 3.63 13.35
C ALA A 159 11.68 2.39 14.24
N ALA A 160 11.10 1.33 13.68
CA ALA A 160 11.15 0.02 14.32
C ALA A 160 12.63 -0.32 14.61
N PRO A 161 12.95 -0.91 15.77
CA PRO A 161 14.32 -1.29 16.08
C PRO A 161 14.84 -2.20 14.96
N PRO A 162 16.08 -2.00 14.49
CA PRO A 162 16.64 -2.84 13.45
C PRO A 162 16.63 -4.30 13.92
N SER A 163 15.87 -5.16 13.22
CA SER A 163 16.10 -6.60 13.35
C SER A 163 17.50 -6.87 12.79
N THR A 164 18.33 -7.55 13.56
CA THR A 164 19.68 -7.94 13.17
C THR A 164 19.58 -8.99 12.07
N SER A 165 19.42 -8.56 10.82
CA SER A 165 19.58 -9.44 9.66
C SER A 165 21.08 -9.63 9.40
N ASP A 166 21.49 -10.89 9.27
CA ASP A 166 22.85 -11.25 8.88
C ASP A 166 23.12 -10.72 7.45
N PRO A 167 24.12 -9.86 7.23
CA PRO A 167 24.41 -9.26 5.92
C PRO A 167 24.93 -10.26 4.88
N ALA A 168 25.03 -11.55 5.20
CA ALA A 168 25.65 -12.58 4.36
C ALA A 168 24.66 -13.55 3.70
N LYS A 169 23.36 -13.53 4.02
CA LYS A 169 22.38 -14.45 3.42
C LYS A 169 21.60 -13.74 2.31
N GLN A 170 22.27 -13.51 1.18
CA GLN A 170 21.63 -13.04 -0.05
C GLN A 170 20.46 -13.95 -0.42
N SER A 171 19.32 -13.35 -0.73
CA SER A 171 18.15 -14.14 -1.11
C SER A 171 18.19 -14.46 -2.59
N SER A 172 18.19 -15.74 -2.92
CA SER A 172 18.04 -16.19 -4.31
C SER A 172 16.61 -16.03 -4.85
N SER A 173 15.65 -15.61 -4.00
CA SER A 173 14.24 -15.48 -4.37
C SER A 173 13.64 -14.16 -3.89
N SER A 174 12.72 -13.62 -4.68
CA SER A 174 11.87 -12.47 -4.36
C SER A 174 10.62 -12.84 -3.55
N VAL A 175 10.38 -14.12 -3.27
CA VAL A 175 9.18 -14.60 -2.59
C VAL A 175 9.48 -15.39 -1.33
N CYS A 176 8.58 -15.31 -0.33
CA CYS A 176 8.71 -15.99 0.95
C CYS A 176 8.31 -17.48 0.90
N GLY A 177 7.48 -17.87 -0.07
CA GLY A 177 7.06 -19.25 -0.26
C GLY A 177 6.26 -19.85 0.91
N ALA A 178 6.20 -21.18 0.98
CA ALA A 178 5.39 -21.90 1.97
C ALA A 178 6.03 -21.96 3.38
N SER A 179 7.34 -21.72 3.48
CA SER A 179 8.12 -21.80 4.72
C SER A 179 8.81 -20.46 5.00
N PRO A 180 8.04 -19.38 5.22
CA PRO A 180 8.57 -18.01 5.30
C PRO A 180 9.60 -17.81 6.41
N SER A 181 9.49 -18.52 7.53
CA SER A 181 10.44 -18.43 8.65
C SER A 181 11.87 -18.85 8.32
N GLU A 182 12.09 -19.57 7.21
CA GLU A 182 13.42 -20.03 6.79
C GLU A 182 14.03 -19.13 5.70
N VAL A 183 13.21 -18.25 5.11
CA VAL A 183 13.61 -17.37 4.01
C VAL A 183 14.08 -16.04 4.58
N PRO A 184 15.28 -15.55 4.19
CA PRO A 184 15.75 -14.24 4.62
C PRO A 184 14.73 -13.14 4.31
N ASP A 185 14.65 -12.12 5.15
CA ASP A 185 13.76 -10.95 5.00
C ASP A 185 12.25 -11.28 5.03
N CYS A 186 11.84 -12.51 5.36
CA CYS A 186 10.43 -12.88 5.54
C CYS A 186 10.00 -12.94 7.03
N ASP A 187 10.88 -12.48 7.92
CA ASP A 187 10.66 -12.35 9.37
C ASP A 187 9.87 -11.08 9.75
N ARG A 188 9.36 -10.34 8.77
CA ARG A 188 8.67 -9.05 8.94
C ARG A 188 7.24 -9.07 8.41
N PRO A 189 6.37 -9.95 8.95
CA PRO A 189 4.98 -10.01 8.50
C PRO A 189 4.24 -8.72 8.84
N ASP A 190 3.54 -8.14 7.86
CA ASP A 190 2.53 -7.13 8.14
C ASP A 190 1.18 -7.80 8.38
N LEU A 191 0.46 -7.34 9.40
CA LEU A 191 -0.84 -7.88 9.82
C LEU A 191 -1.98 -6.89 9.54
N GLY A 192 -1.98 -6.27 8.36
CA GLY A 192 -3.06 -5.42 7.88
C GLY A 192 -2.87 -3.94 8.19
N SER A 193 -1.63 -3.44 8.25
CA SER A 193 -1.34 -2.05 8.64
C SER A 193 -2.10 -1.02 7.80
N CYS A 194 -2.28 -1.29 6.51
CA CYS A 194 -3.02 -0.45 5.56
C CYS A 194 -4.47 -0.91 5.33
N GLY A 195 -5.08 -1.69 6.24
CA GLY A 195 -6.37 -2.38 5.99
C GLY A 195 -6.24 -3.63 5.09
N ASN A 196 -5.07 -3.80 4.50
CA ASN A 196 -4.49 -5.00 3.91
C ASN A 196 -3.00 -5.00 4.29
N ALA A 197 -2.32 -6.12 4.06
CA ALA A 197 -0.89 -6.20 4.22
C ALA A 197 -0.16 -5.23 3.27
N CYS A 198 0.74 -4.41 3.81
CA CYS A 198 1.54 -3.44 3.09
C CYS A 198 2.91 -3.24 3.75
N CYS A 199 3.86 -2.67 3.03
CA CYS A 199 5.13 -2.21 3.58
C CYS A 199 5.60 -0.95 2.88
N MET A 200 6.09 0.01 3.65
CA MET A 200 6.82 1.18 3.18
C MET A 200 8.25 1.12 3.69
N ALA A 201 9.22 1.29 2.79
CA ALA A 201 10.61 1.34 3.16
C ALA A 201 11.38 2.39 2.35
N GLU A 202 12.46 2.91 2.94
CA GLU A 202 13.36 3.87 2.27
C GLU A 202 14.76 3.28 2.15
N LEU A 203 15.41 3.60 1.03
CA LEU A 203 16.78 3.21 0.71
C LEU A 203 17.60 4.47 0.39
N ASP A 204 18.62 4.75 1.19
CA ASP A 204 19.57 5.82 0.91
C ASP A 204 20.54 5.38 -0.20
N LEU A 205 20.62 6.15 -1.26
CA LEU A 205 21.48 5.90 -2.42
C LEU A 205 22.55 6.98 -2.51
N SER A 206 23.81 6.57 -2.68
CA SER A 206 24.97 7.46 -2.78
C SER A 206 25.15 7.98 -4.21
N MET A 207 24.06 8.33 -4.87
CA MET A 207 24.01 8.84 -6.24
C MET A 207 22.89 9.85 -6.41
N GLU A 208 23.02 10.71 -7.41
CA GLU A 208 22.03 11.73 -7.72
C GLU A 208 20.69 11.13 -8.15
N PRO A 209 19.55 11.82 -7.90
CA PRO A 209 18.21 11.31 -8.20
C PRO A 209 18.01 10.76 -9.62
N GLU A 210 18.62 11.40 -10.63
CA GLU A 210 18.50 10.97 -12.04
C GLU A 210 19.20 9.63 -12.30
N ALA A 211 20.38 9.43 -11.71
CA ALA A 211 21.09 8.16 -11.79
C ALA A 211 20.36 7.07 -11.00
N ALA A 212 19.85 7.41 -9.80
CA ALA A 212 19.05 6.50 -8.99
C ALA A 212 17.78 6.05 -9.72
N TYR A 213 17.09 6.97 -10.40
CA TYR A 213 15.91 6.65 -11.21
C TYR A 213 16.25 5.72 -12.37
N ALA A 214 17.29 6.05 -13.15
CA ALA A 214 17.70 5.22 -14.27
C ALA A 214 18.07 3.80 -13.82
N GLN A 215 18.81 3.67 -12.72
CA GLN A 215 19.20 2.37 -12.18
C GLN A 215 18.02 1.60 -11.58
N ALA A 216 17.16 2.25 -10.80
CA ALA A 216 15.98 1.62 -10.20
C ALA A 216 15.01 1.10 -11.27
N LEU A 217 14.81 1.87 -12.33
CA LEU A 217 13.97 1.47 -13.45
C LEU A 217 14.58 0.31 -14.25
N ASP A 218 15.90 0.33 -14.48
CA ASP A 218 16.62 -0.76 -15.15
C ASP A 218 16.53 -2.06 -14.34
N VAL A 219 16.79 -1.99 -13.03
CA VAL A 219 16.60 -3.11 -12.10
C VAL A 219 15.17 -3.63 -12.18
N LEU A 220 14.15 -2.79 -11.99
CA LEU A 220 12.75 -3.21 -12.03
C LEU A 220 12.38 -3.93 -13.33
N LYS A 221 12.88 -3.45 -14.48
CA LYS A 221 12.65 -4.07 -15.79
C LYS A 221 13.43 -5.37 -15.99
N SER A 222 14.61 -5.49 -15.39
CA SER A 222 15.45 -6.68 -15.48
C SER A 222 14.89 -7.86 -14.68
N LEU A 223 14.12 -7.58 -13.63
CA LEU A 223 13.57 -8.58 -12.69
C LEU A 223 12.28 -9.27 -13.17
N LYS A 224 12.01 -9.28 -14.48
CA LYS A 224 10.82 -9.93 -15.06
C LYS A 224 10.72 -11.41 -14.73
N ASP A 225 11.84 -12.11 -14.66
CA ASP A 225 11.88 -13.55 -14.39
C ASP A 225 11.70 -13.83 -12.88
N ASP A 226 11.86 -12.82 -12.04
CA ASP A 226 11.57 -12.81 -10.60
C ASP A 226 10.15 -12.31 -10.28
N GLY A 227 9.32 -12.13 -11.30
CA GLY A 227 7.92 -11.71 -11.19
C GLY A 227 7.69 -10.19 -11.17
N TYR A 228 8.71 -9.37 -11.39
CA TYR A 228 8.56 -7.92 -11.38
C TYR A 228 8.18 -7.38 -12.75
N ARG A 229 7.40 -6.30 -12.78
CA ARG A 229 7.15 -5.55 -14.02
C ARG A 229 7.01 -4.07 -13.74
N TYR A 230 7.63 -3.28 -14.59
CA TYR A 230 7.37 -1.84 -14.67
C TYR A 230 5.96 -1.63 -15.24
N VAL A 231 5.19 -0.77 -14.60
CA VAL A 231 3.86 -0.39 -15.06
C VAL A 231 3.92 0.99 -15.68
N THR A 232 3.41 1.09 -16.90
CA THR A 232 3.05 2.36 -17.52
C THR A 232 1.56 2.32 -17.85
N GLY A 233 0.91 3.49 -17.82
CA GLY A 233 -0.48 3.62 -18.23
C GLY A 233 -1.34 4.35 -17.20
N GLY A 234 -2.62 4.52 -17.56
CA GLY A 234 -3.55 5.44 -16.91
C GLY A 234 -3.97 6.53 -17.88
N ASP A 235 -5.09 7.19 -17.63
CA ASP A 235 -5.48 8.40 -18.36
C ASP A 235 -5.81 9.52 -17.34
N PRO A 236 -4.94 10.53 -17.19
CA PRO A 236 -3.66 10.64 -17.87
C PRO A 236 -2.65 9.61 -17.34
N ASN A 237 -1.69 9.21 -18.19
CA ASN A 237 -0.48 8.50 -17.79
C ASN A 237 0.61 9.56 -17.59
N PRO A 238 0.72 10.20 -16.41
CA PRO A 238 1.75 11.19 -16.20
C PRO A 238 3.13 10.51 -16.37
N GLY A 239 4.09 11.26 -16.90
CA GLY A 239 5.47 10.78 -16.97
C GLY A 239 6.10 10.66 -15.59
N ASP A 240 7.16 9.87 -15.50
CA ASP A 240 7.85 9.58 -14.25
C ASP A 240 8.67 10.77 -13.71
N ASP A 241 9.07 11.70 -14.58
CA ASP A 241 9.83 12.91 -14.22
C ASP A 241 8.90 13.97 -13.64
N LEU A 242 9.18 14.40 -12.41
CA LEU A 242 8.41 15.39 -11.66
C LEU A 242 9.11 16.74 -11.57
N ARG A 243 10.34 16.87 -12.08
CA ARG A 243 11.18 18.04 -11.85
C ARG A 243 10.55 19.33 -12.36
N HIS A 244 9.70 19.27 -13.39
CA HIS A 244 8.95 20.42 -13.90
C HIS A 244 7.93 20.98 -12.91
N TYR A 245 7.50 20.21 -11.90
CA TYR A 245 6.60 20.69 -10.83
C TYR A 245 7.33 21.49 -9.74
N ASN A 246 8.66 21.44 -9.67
CA ASN A 246 9.47 22.19 -8.70
C ASN A 246 9.06 21.98 -7.23
N PHE A 247 8.80 20.73 -6.82
CA PHE A 247 8.49 20.42 -5.43
C PHE A 247 9.67 20.74 -4.51
N THR A 248 9.39 21.46 -3.42
CA THR A 248 10.38 21.84 -2.40
C THR A 248 10.02 21.38 -0.99
N LYS A 249 8.79 20.89 -0.78
CA LYS A 249 8.27 20.42 0.51
C LYS A 249 7.20 19.33 0.29
N PRO A 250 7.06 18.33 1.19
CA PRO A 250 7.94 18.08 2.34
C PRO A 250 9.34 17.64 1.90
N GLU A 251 9.43 16.88 0.80
CA GLU A 251 10.69 16.52 0.14
C GLU A 251 10.69 17.02 -1.30
N SER A 252 11.89 17.17 -1.88
CA SER A 252 12.05 17.54 -3.29
C SER A 252 11.98 16.31 -4.18
N PHE A 253 10.78 15.75 -4.31
CA PHE A 253 10.51 14.61 -5.19
C PHE A 253 10.81 14.98 -6.65
N GLN A 254 11.65 14.18 -7.30
CA GLN A 254 12.10 14.38 -8.67
C GLN A 254 11.59 13.30 -9.61
N PHE A 255 11.37 12.08 -9.12
CA PHE A 255 10.84 10.98 -9.92
C PHE A 255 9.78 10.21 -9.16
N ILE A 256 8.79 9.68 -9.89
CA ILE A 256 7.80 8.70 -9.44
C ILE A 256 7.65 7.61 -10.49
N PHE A 257 7.48 6.36 -10.07
CA PHE A 257 7.15 5.28 -10.98
C PHE A 257 6.45 4.15 -10.25
N GLN A 258 5.79 3.26 -11.00
CA GLN A 258 5.02 2.16 -10.45
C GLN A 258 5.50 0.83 -11.04
N GLY A 259 5.43 -0.22 -10.24
CA GLY A 259 5.67 -1.59 -10.63
C GLY A 259 4.60 -2.54 -10.12
N ARG A 260 4.78 -3.81 -10.42
CA ARG A 260 4.02 -4.93 -9.85
C ARG A 260 4.98 -6.06 -9.52
N HIS A 261 4.58 -6.88 -8.56
CA HIS A 261 5.28 -8.12 -8.24
C HIS A 261 4.28 -9.29 -8.20
N ASP A 262 4.52 -10.25 -9.07
CA ASP A 262 3.81 -11.52 -9.11
C ASP A 262 4.48 -12.52 -8.13
N SER A 263 3.67 -13.19 -7.34
CA SER A 263 4.08 -14.37 -6.57
C SER A 263 3.42 -15.63 -7.15
N PRO A 264 3.94 -16.84 -6.85
CA PRO A 264 3.37 -18.08 -7.37
C PRO A 264 1.87 -18.26 -7.09
N LYS A 265 1.37 -17.72 -5.97
CA LYS A 265 -0.05 -17.82 -5.58
C LYS A 265 -0.87 -16.62 -6.06
N TYR A 266 -0.25 -15.45 -6.22
CA TYR A 266 -0.93 -14.19 -6.48
C TYR A 266 -0.25 -13.46 -7.63
N SER A 267 -0.87 -13.50 -8.81
CA SER A 267 -0.31 -12.97 -10.05
C SER A 267 -1.32 -12.18 -10.88
N GLY A 268 -0.84 -11.43 -11.88
CA GLY A 268 -1.65 -10.72 -12.86
C GLY A 268 -2.45 -9.58 -12.23
N PRO A 269 -3.79 -9.58 -12.29
CA PRO A 269 -4.63 -8.60 -11.58
C PRO A 269 -4.44 -8.64 -10.06
N ASN A 270 -4.08 -9.78 -9.49
CA ASN A 270 -3.93 -9.98 -8.05
C ASN A 270 -2.49 -9.73 -7.55
N ALA A 271 -1.57 -9.36 -8.45
CA ALA A 271 -0.20 -8.99 -8.11
C ALA A 271 -0.14 -7.75 -7.22
N ASP A 272 0.84 -7.74 -6.31
CA ASP A 272 1.11 -6.60 -5.43
C ASP A 272 1.40 -5.35 -6.26
N ILE A 273 0.94 -4.20 -5.77
CA ILE A 273 1.28 -2.88 -6.36
C ILE A 273 2.55 -2.39 -5.69
N LEU A 274 3.49 -1.94 -6.52
CA LEU A 274 4.70 -1.29 -6.06
C LEU A 274 4.69 0.17 -6.49
N ASP A 275 4.87 1.08 -5.54
CA ASP A 275 4.95 2.52 -5.80
C ASP A 275 6.30 3.07 -5.34
N PHE A 276 6.92 3.89 -6.19
CA PHE A 276 8.28 4.38 -5.99
C PHE A 276 8.36 5.89 -6.13
N THR A 277 9.05 6.56 -5.21
CA THR A 277 9.46 7.97 -5.38
C THR A 277 10.93 8.16 -5.08
N ILE A 278 11.55 9.11 -5.77
CA ILE A 278 12.94 9.49 -5.56
C ILE A 278 13.04 10.98 -5.28
N TYR A 279 13.76 11.34 -4.22
CA TYR A 279 14.08 12.72 -3.88
C TYR A 279 15.56 12.87 -3.54
N GLY A 280 16.08 14.08 -3.72
CA GLY A 280 17.48 14.40 -3.39
C GLY A 280 17.69 14.44 -1.87
N SER A 281 18.85 13.97 -1.42
CA SER A 281 19.33 14.10 -0.05
C SER A 281 20.70 14.79 -0.04
N GLY A 282 21.15 15.29 1.12
CA GLY A 282 22.43 16.00 1.21
C GLY A 282 23.67 15.18 0.81
N SER A 283 23.52 13.85 0.65
CA SER A 283 24.59 12.91 0.28
C SER A 283 24.25 12.02 -0.91
N GLY A 284 23.22 12.37 -1.69
CA GLY A 284 22.77 11.61 -2.85
C GLY A 284 21.26 11.68 -3.04
N SER A 285 20.59 10.53 -2.95
CA SER A 285 19.13 10.44 -3.09
C SER A 285 18.55 9.43 -2.12
N VAL A 286 17.24 9.50 -1.92
CA VAL A 286 16.46 8.49 -1.22
C VAL A 286 15.47 7.90 -2.20
N LEU A 287 15.47 6.57 -2.31
CA LEU A 287 14.41 5.81 -2.96
C LEU A 287 13.40 5.38 -1.90
N ARG A 288 12.21 5.96 -1.93
CA ARG A 288 11.05 5.49 -1.15
C ARG A 288 10.31 4.47 -1.98
N MET A 289 9.99 3.34 -1.34
CA MET A 289 9.30 2.22 -1.96
C MET A 289 8.12 1.83 -1.09
N PHE A 290 7.02 1.48 -1.73
CA PHE A 290 5.82 0.97 -1.09
C PHE A 290 5.35 -0.27 -1.82
N SER A 291 4.93 -1.28 -1.08
CA SER A 291 4.32 -2.50 -1.59
C SER A 291 3.00 -2.72 -0.88
N ILE A 292 1.94 -3.03 -1.62
CA ILE A 292 0.63 -3.35 -1.04
C ILE A 292 0.00 -4.56 -1.71
N SER A 293 -0.53 -5.45 -0.87
CA SER A 293 -1.24 -6.63 -1.32
C SER A 293 -2.61 -6.27 -1.88
N ARG A 294 -2.87 -6.76 -3.10
CA ARG A 294 -4.15 -6.57 -3.81
C ARG A 294 -5.20 -7.64 -3.50
N ILE A 295 -4.86 -8.60 -2.65
CA ILE A 295 -5.78 -9.66 -2.25
C ILE A 295 -6.76 -9.08 -1.23
N HIS A 296 -8.05 -9.22 -1.54
CA HIS A 296 -9.12 -8.89 -0.61
C HIS A 296 -8.92 -9.63 0.72
N GLY A 297 -8.97 -8.92 1.83
CA GLY A 297 -8.84 -9.52 3.17
C GLY A 297 -7.43 -10.05 3.49
N ALA A 298 -6.39 -9.56 2.82
CA ALA A 298 -5.00 -9.93 3.09
C ALA A 298 -4.57 -9.43 4.47
N LEU A 299 -4.94 -10.15 5.53
CA LEU A 299 -4.52 -9.85 6.89
C LEU A 299 -3.01 -9.96 7.00
N GLY A 300 -2.43 -11.08 6.57
CA GLY A 300 -1.01 -11.37 6.71
C GLY A 300 -0.36 -11.69 5.38
N ASP A 301 0.85 -11.16 5.16
CA ASP A 301 1.64 -11.43 3.96
C ASP A 301 2.86 -12.34 4.21
N HIS A 302 3.04 -12.82 5.44
CA HIS A 302 4.23 -13.59 5.84
C HIS A 302 5.56 -12.89 5.48
N GLY A 303 5.57 -11.55 5.49
CA GLY A 303 6.72 -10.72 5.18
C GLY A 303 6.94 -10.48 3.69
N GLN A 304 6.02 -10.91 2.83
CA GLN A 304 6.15 -10.80 1.38
C GLN A 304 6.34 -9.35 0.91
N ASN A 305 5.62 -8.36 1.45
CA ASN A 305 5.78 -6.97 1.02
C ASN A 305 7.18 -6.44 1.36
N TYR A 306 7.68 -6.66 2.58
CA TYR A 306 9.06 -6.27 2.92
C TYR A 306 10.07 -7.04 2.07
N LYS A 307 9.84 -8.34 1.84
CA LYS A 307 10.69 -9.18 1.01
C LYS A 307 10.84 -8.63 -0.40
N THR A 308 9.72 -8.25 -1.00
CA THR A 308 9.66 -7.69 -2.35
C THR A 308 10.49 -6.39 -2.45
N LEU A 309 10.37 -5.50 -1.46
CA LEU A 309 11.15 -4.26 -1.42
C LEU A 309 12.64 -4.52 -1.13
N SER A 310 12.94 -5.42 -0.21
CA SER A 310 14.31 -5.78 0.16
C SER A 310 15.06 -6.47 -0.97
N PHE A 311 14.38 -7.31 -1.76
CA PHE A 311 14.99 -7.97 -2.91
C PHE A 311 15.37 -6.93 -3.98
N MET A 312 14.48 -5.97 -4.27
CA MET A 312 14.79 -4.88 -5.21
C MET A 312 15.95 -4.02 -4.71
N ALA A 313 15.98 -3.68 -3.41
CA ALA A 313 17.09 -2.95 -2.80
C ALA A 313 18.43 -3.68 -2.94
N GLU A 314 18.45 -5.00 -2.73
CA GLU A 314 19.66 -5.83 -2.88
C GLU A 314 20.18 -5.82 -4.33
N LYS A 315 19.29 -5.73 -5.32
CA LYS A 315 19.69 -5.61 -6.74
C LYS A 315 20.19 -4.22 -7.12
N LEU A 316 19.77 -3.19 -6.39
CA LEU A 316 20.27 -1.82 -6.57
C LEU A 316 21.63 -1.63 -5.89
N ASP A 317 21.74 -2.08 -4.64
CA ASP A 317 22.94 -2.01 -3.81
C ASP A 317 22.95 -3.21 -2.85
N ALA A 318 23.72 -4.23 -3.20
CA ALA A 318 23.81 -5.47 -2.42
C ALA A 318 24.32 -5.28 -0.99
N SER A 319 24.89 -4.12 -0.66
CA SER A 319 25.37 -3.79 0.68
C SER A 319 24.31 -3.16 1.58
N LYS A 320 23.14 -2.83 1.03
CA LYS A 320 22.09 -2.10 1.74
C LYS A 320 20.79 -2.90 1.84
N LYS A 321 20.08 -2.67 2.94
CA LYS A 321 18.71 -3.11 3.15
C LYS A 321 17.83 -1.86 3.35
N PRO A 322 16.61 -1.86 2.83
CA PRO A 322 15.73 -0.72 2.99
C PRO A 322 15.21 -0.70 4.43
N VAL A 323 15.06 0.52 4.97
CA VAL A 323 14.60 0.77 6.34
C VAL A 323 13.07 0.91 6.33
N PRO A 324 12.32 0.02 7.00
CA PRO A 324 10.87 0.16 7.11
C PRO A 324 10.48 1.48 7.79
N LYS A 325 9.45 2.13 7.26
CA LYS A 325 8.87 3.38 7.79
C LYS A 325 7.42 3.18 8.26
N HIS A 326 6.71 2.25 7.63
CA HIS A 326 5.33 1.87 7.93
C HIS A 326 5.07 0.46 7.38
N GLY A 327 4.14 -0.29 7.99
CA GLY A 327 3.96 -1.71 7.72
C GLY A 327 4.82 -2.57 8.64
#